data_AF-A0A929PYY6-F1
#
_entry.id   AF-A0A929PYY6-F1
#
_cell.length_a   1.000
_cell.length_b   1.000
_cell.length_c   1.000
_cell.angle_alpha   90.00
_cell.angle_beta   90.00
_cell.angle_gamma   90.00
#
_symmetry.space_group_name_H-M   'P 1'
#
loop_
_entity.id
_entity.type
_entity.pdbx_description
1 polymer ?
#
loop_
_entity_poly.entity_id
_entity_poly.type
_entity_poly.pdbx_seq_one_letter_code
_entity_poly.pdbx_strand_id
1 'polypeptide(L)'
;MDGDVIPIKLSSYYGIRKQTYHNAYAGITQAIWEYYTAPKVRYHLSIFDLGLPFDVNGVTINSSGVILRKVLVEWAELRISNYRTYFVLHQDADHNVQQSFNFLKDWDVTALQSLVMTLKKKLDEATT
;
A
#
# COMPACT_ATOMS: atom_id res chain seq x y z
N MET A 1 -16.04 -1.48 -13.06
CA MET A 1 -16.94 -2.47 -12.44
C MET A 1 -17.44 -1.83 -11.17
N ASP A 2 -18.70 -1.42 -11.15
CA ASP A 2 -19.36 -0.99 -9.91
C ASP A 2 -19.55 -2.24 -9.05
N GLY A 3 -18.70 -2.37 -8.03
CA GLY A 3 -18.87 -3.39 -7.00
C GLY A 3 -19.94 -2.94 -6.02
N ASP A 4 -20.78 -3.85 -5.55
CA ASP A 4 -21.76 -3.56 -4.52
C ASP A 4 -21.05 -3.15 -3.22
N VAL A 5 -21.26 -1.90 -2.81
CA VAL A 5 -20.70 -1.37 -1.56
C VAL A 5 -21.51 -1.93 -0.41
N ILE A 6 -20.88 -2.72 0.47
CA ILE A 6 -21.49 -3.24 1.70
C ILE A 6 -21.12 -2.30 2.86
N PRO A 7 -22.00 -1.39 3.30
CA PRO A 7 -21.70 -0.49 4.40
C PRO A 7 -21.70 -1.25 5.74
N ILE A 8 -20.56 -1.27 6.42
CA ILE A 8 -20.44 -1.82 7.77
C ILE A 8 -20.55 -0.67 8.79
N LYS A 9 -21.66 -0.61 9.54
CA LYS A 9 -21.89 0.43 10.54
C LYS A 9 -21.45 -0.03 11.94
N LEU A 10 -20.34 0.51 12.41
CA LEU A 10 -19.83 0.31 13.77
C LEU A 10 -19.97 1.61 14.58
N SER A 11 -21.18 1.89 15.06
CA SER A 11 -21.47 3.11 15.85
C SER A 11 -21.64 2.80 17.32
N SER A 12 -20.98 3.58 18.18
CA SER A 12 -21.15 3.54 19.65
C SER A 12 -21.83 4.82 20.12
N TYR A 13 -22.94 4.70 20.86
CA TYR A 13 -23.58 5.81 21.56
C TYR A 13 -23.03 5.90 22.98
N TYR A 14 -22.60 7.09 23.40
CA TYR A 14 -22.01 7.34 24.74
C TYR A 14 -20.85 6.39 25.12
N GLY A 15 -20.11 5.85 24.15
CA GLY A 15 -19.01 4.91 24.38
C GLY A 15 -19.46 3.49 24.79
N ILE A 16 -20.77 3.22 24.83
CA ILE A 16 -21.31 1.89 25.13
C ILE A 16 -20.82 0.91 24.04
N ARG A 17 -20.21 -0.20 24.47
CA ARG A 17 -19.63 -1.25 23.61
C ARG A 17 -18.49 -0.78 22.68
N LYS A 18 -17.85 0.36 22.98
CA LYS A 18 -16.71 0.87 22.20
C LYS A 18 -15.64 -0.19 21.96
N GLN A 19 -15.26 -0.94 23.01
CA GLN A 19 -14.26 -2.00 22.88
C GLN A 19 -14.73 -3.14 21.98
N THR A 20 -15.99 -3.58 22.12
CA THR A 20 -16.56 -4.64 21.28
C THR A 20 -16.54 -4.25 19.80
N TYR A 21 -16.93 -3.01 19.48
CA TYR A 21 -16.88 -2.53 18.09
C TYR A 21 -15.46 -2.34 17.58
N HIS A 22 -14.53 -1.90 18.42
CA HIS A 22 -13.13 -1.83 18.06
C HIS A 22 -12.55 -3.20 17.73
N ASN A 23 -12.85 -4.22 18.55
CA ASN A 23 -12.42 -5.59 18.30
C ASN A 23 -13.05 -6.16 17.01
N ALA A 24 -14.34 -5.88 16.76
CA ALA A 24 -15.00 -6.30 15.52
C ALA A 24 -14.37 -5.63 14.29
N TYR A 25 -14.09 -4.33 14.36
CA TYR A 25 -13.36 -3.59 13.32
C TYR A 25 -12.00 -4.23 13.06
N ALA A 26 -11.20 -4.44 14.11
CA ALA A 26 -9.88 -5.05 14.02
C ALA A 26 -9.94 -6.45 13.37
N GLY A 27 -10.93 -7.27 13.76
CA GLY A 27 -11.15 -8.60 13.18
C GLY A 27 -11.46 -8.55 11.68
N ILE A 28 -12.32 -7.62 11.26
CA ILE A 28 -12.65 -7.44 9.83
C ILE A 28 -11.41 -7.00 9.05
N THR A 29 -10.67 -5.99 9.55
CA THR A 29 -9.47 -5.52 8.88
C THR A 29 -8.39 -6.60 8.80
N GLN A 30 -8.26 -7.41 9.85
CA GLN A 30 -7.32 -8.53 9.88
C GLN A 30 -7.70 -9.60 8.86
N ALA A 31 -8.98 -9.97 8.76
CA ALA A 31 -9.43 -10.94 7.78
C ALA A 31 -9.21 -10.45 6.34
N ILE A 32 -9.49 -9.17 6.05
CA ILE A 32 -9.18 -8.57 4.74
C ILE A 32 -7.68 -8.65 4.46
N TRP A 33 -6.85 -8.32 5.45
CA TRP A 33 -5.41 -8.41 5.30
C TRP A 33 -4.95 -9.85 4.99
N GLU A 34 -5.37 -10.82 5.80
CA GLU A 34 -4.93 -12.21 5.70
C GLU A 34 -5.36 -12.89 4.40
N TYR A 35 -6.62 -12.70 4.02
CA TYR A 35 -7.23 -13.42 2.90
C TYR A 35 -7.14 -12.69 1.56
N TYR A 36 -6.95 -11.37 1.56
CA TYR A 36 -6.92 -10.59 0.33
C TYR A 36 -5.61 -9.85 0.11
N THR A 37 -5.20 -9.01 1.07
CA THR A 37 -4.05 -8.11 0.88
C THR A 37 -2.71 -8.86 0.89
N ALA A 38 -2.48 -9.71 1.89
CA ALA A 38 -1.21 -10.41 2.07
C ALA A 38 -0.90 -11.41 0.93
N PRO A 39 -1.87 -12.19 0.40
CA PRO A 39 -1.63 -13.02 -0.79
C PRO A 39 -1.20 -12.20 -2.02
N LYS A 40 -1.85 -11.04 -2.27
CA LYS A 40 -1.45 -10.14 -3.36
C LYS A 40 -0.03 -9.60 -3.18
N VAL A 41 0.32 -9.15 -1.97
CA VAL A 41 1.67 -8.68 -1.68
C VAL A 41 2.70 -9.79 -1.92
N ARG A 42 2.45 -11.01 -1.42
CA ARG A 42 3.34 -12.16 -1.66
C ARG A 42 3.50 -12.48 -3.14
N TYR A 43 2.41 -12.45 -3.90
CA TYR A 43 2.44 -12.65 -5.34
C TYR A 43 3.36 -11.63 -6.03
N HIS A 44 3.18 -10.33 -5.77
CA HIS A 44 4.02 -9.29 -6.36
C HIS A 44 5.48 -9.35 -5.92
N LEU A 45 5.75 -9.72 -4.66
CA LEU A 45 7.11 -9.97 -4.19
C LEU A 45 7.77 -11.12 -4.96
N SER A 46 7.04 -12.20 -5.26
CA SER A 46 7.59 -13.31 -6.06
C SER A 46 7.91 -12.89 -7.50
N ILE A 47 7.10 -12.01 -8.10
CA ILE A 47 7.39 -11.45 -9.43
C ILE A 47 8.64 -10.57 -9.38
N PHE A 48 8.76 -9.74 -8.34
CA PHE A 48 9.94 -8.89 -8.13
C PHE A 48 11.22 -9.73 -8.02
N ASP A 49 11.16 -10.83 -7.28
CA ASP A 49 12.31 -11.74 -7.09
C ASP A 49 12.73 -12.45 -8.38
N LEU A 50 11.81 -12.59 -9.34
CA LEU A 50 12.11 -13.06 -10.70
C LEU A 50 12.71 -11.98 -11.61
N GLY A 51 12.85 -10.74 -11.14
CA GLY A 51 13.33 -9.61 -11.92
C GLY A 51 12.35 -9.10 -12.97
N LEU A 52 11.07 -9.50 -12.89
CA LEU A 52 10.04 -9.11 -13.84
C LEU A 52 9.36 -7.80 -13.41
N PRO A 53 9.08 -6.87 -14.35
CA PRO A 53 8.31 -5.69 -14.06
C PRO A 53 6.83 -6.05 -13.85
N PHE A 54 6.14 -5.29 -13.00
CA PHE A 54 4.70 -5.45 -12.78
C PHE A 54 4.05 -4.14 -12.35
N ASP A 55 2.72 -4.06 -12.54
CA ASP A 55 1.93 -2.89 -12.17
C ASP A 55 1.04 -3.17 -10.95
N VAL A 56 1.04 -2.25 -9.99
CA VAL A 56 0.11 -2.25 -8.86
C VAL A 56 -0.47 -0.85 -8.71
N ASN A 57 -1.79 -0.75 -8.84
CA ASN A 57 -2.54 0.50 -8.65
C ASN A 57 -1.99 1.69 -9.47
N GLY A 58 -1.64 1.43 -10.74
CA GLY A 58 -1.10 2.44 -11.66
C GLY A 58 0.37 2.80 -11.40
N VAL A 59 1.09 1.99 -10.64
CA VAL A 59 2.52 2.12 -10.38
C VAL A 59 3.26 0.93 -10.95
N THR A 60 4.17 1.19 -11.90
CA THR A 60 5.06 0.15 -12.43
C THR A 60 6.27 0.01 -11.53
N ILE A 61 6.54 -1.21 -11.08
CA ILE A 61 7.65 -1.56 -10.19
C ILE A 61 8.58 -2.53 -10.92
N ASN A 62 9.89 -2.31 -10.83
CA ASN A 62 10.92 -3.19 -11.36
C ASN A 62 12.19 -3.17 -10.49
N SER A 63 13.19 -3.95 -10.86
CA SER A 63 14.45 -4.05 -10.10
C SER A 63 15.20 -2.72 -9.98
N SER A 64 15.10 -1.82 -10.96
CA SER A 64 15.76 -0.51 -10.93
C SER A 64 15.02 0.50 -10.03
N GLY A 65 13.70 0.40 -9.91
CA GLY A 65 12.92 1.37 -9.16
C GLY A 65 11.43 1.32 -9.42
N VAL A 66 10.80 2.49 -9.27
CA VAL A 66 9.37 2.69 -9.39
C VAL A 66 9.09 3.80 -10.42
N ILE A 67 8.17 3.56 -11.35
CA ILE A 67 7.79 4.59 -12.33
C ILE A 67 6.64 5.43 -11.75
N LEU A 68 6.92 6.70 -11.47
CA LEU A 68 5.96 7.70 -11.01
C LEU A 68 5.78 8.76 -12.10
N ARG A 69 4.55 9.02 -12.55
CA ARG A 69 4.26 10.03 -13.60
C ARG A 69 5.16 9.92 -14.85
N LYS A 70 5.47 8.69 -15.28
CA LYS A 70 6.37 8.38 -16.42
C LYS A 70 7.87 8.65 -16.18
N VAL A 71 8.27 8.93 -14.94
CA VAL A 71 9.66 9.09 -14.53
C VAL A 71 10.06 7.89 -13.68
N LEU A 72 11.19 7.27 -14.01
CA LEU A 72 11.77 6.23 -13.16
C LEU A 72 12.40 6.88 -11.94
N VAL A 73 11.93 6.49 -10.75
CA VAL A 73 12.52 6.85 -9.46
C VAL A 73 13.24 5.63 -8.93
N GLU A 74 14.57 5.73 -8.83
CA GLU A 74 15.40 4.64 -8.31
C GLU A 74 15.09 4.37 -6.83
N TRP A 75 15.30 3.13 -6.39
CA TRP A 75 15.02 2.72 -5.00
C TRP A 75 15.74 3.57 -3.94
N ALA A 76 16.96 4.01 -4.25
CA ALA A 76 17.76 4.88 -3.38
C ALA A 76 17.13 6.27 -3.20
N GLU A 77 16.53 6.81 -4.26
CA GLU A 77 15.91 8.13 -4.28
C GLU A 77 14.41 8.10 -3.91
N LEU A 78 13.79 6.92 -3.91
CA LEU A 78 12.39 6.77 -3.56
C LEU A 78 12.17 7.05 -2.07
N ARG A 79 11.20 7.91 -1.77
CA ARG A 79 10.74 8.25 -0.42
C ARG A 79 9.25 7.96 -0.27
N ILE A 80 8.86 7.57 0.94
CA ILE A 80 7.49 7.20 1.30
C ILE A 80 7.03 8.09 2.44
N SER A 81 6.01 8.90 2.20
CA SER A 81 5.38 9.74 3.23
C SER A 81 4.01 9.18 3.58
N ASN A 82 3.80 8.80 4.83
CA ASN A 82 2.57 8.18 5.30
C ASN A 82 1.71 9.20 6.06
N TYR A 83 0.48 9.38 5.60
CA TYR A 83 -0.53 10.20 6.26
C TYR A 83 -1.71 9.32 6.70
N ARG A 84 -2.61 9.91 7.49
CA ARG A 84 -3.74 9.17 8.06
C ARG A 84 -4.71 8.61 7.00
N THR A 85 -4.92 9.31 5.91
CA THR A 85 -5.93 8.98 4.89
C THR A 85 -5.33 8.68 3.51
N TYR A 86 -4.03 8.85 3.35
CA TYR A 86 -3.32 8.61 2.11
C TYR A 86 -1.83 8.38 2.37
N PHE A 87 -1.10 7.90 1.38
CA PHE A 87 0.36 7.95 1.39
C PHE A 87 0.87 8.51 0.07
N VAL A 88 2.14 8.93 0.05
CA VAL A 88 2.78 9.54 -1.13
C VAL A 88 4.10 8.84 -1.40
N LEU A 89 4.27 8.42 -2.66
CA LEU A 89 5.57 8.05 -3.21
C LEU A 89 6.14 9.28 -3.92
N HIS A 90 7.39 9.61 -3.65
CA HIS A 90 8.06 10.76 -4.26
C HIS A 90 9.56 10.53 -4.39
N GLN A 91 10.18 11.26 -5.32
CA GLN A 91 11.63 11.33 -5.46
C GLN A 91 12.18 12.33 -4.43
N ASP A 92 13.32 12.00 -3.82
CA ASP A 92 13.98 12.84 -2.81
C ASP A 92 14.44 14.19 -3.39
N ALA A 93 14.96 14.19 -4.61
CA ALA A 93 15.55 15.36 -5.26
C ALA A 93 14.53 16.29 -5.94
N ASP A 94 13.37 15.77 -6.36
CA ASP A 94 12.34 16.54 -7.08
C ASP A 94 10.92 16.23 -6.58
N HIS A 95 10.35 17.19 -5.85
CA HIS A 95 8.98 17.11 -5.34
C HIS A 95 7.89 17.13 -6.42
N ASN A 96 8.22 17.46 -7.68
CA ASN A 96 7.27 17.37 -8.79
C ASN A 96 7.04 15.91 -9.24
N VAL A 97 8.00 15.02 -8.96
CA VAL A 97 7.92 13.59 -9.22
C VAL A 97 7.32 12.90 -8.00
N GLN A 98 5.98 12.96 -7.91
CA GLN A 98 5.23 12.35 -6.83
C GLN A 98 3.87 11.80 -7.25
N GLN A 99 3.39 10.80 -6.51
CA GLN A 99 2.06 10.23 -6.68
C GLN A 99 1.45 9.91 -5.32
N SER A 100 0.23 10.40 -5.09
CA SER A 100 -0.53 10.20 -3.85
C SER A 100 -1.57 9.09 -4.03
N PHE A 101 -1.76 8.28 -3.00
CA PHE A 101 -2.65 7.13 -3.01
C PHE A 101 -3.59 7.18 -1.81
N ASN A 102 -4.91 7.11 -2.05
CA ASN A 102 -5.90 7.38 -1.01
C ASN A 102 -6.54 6.09 -0.50
N PHE A 103 -6.42 5.80 0.80
CA PHE A 103 -6.93 4.56 1.39
C PHE A 103 -8.46 4.40 1.31
N LEU A 104 -9.20 5.50 1.16
CA LEU A 104 -10.65 5.46 1.07
C LEU A 104 -11.14 5.26 -0.38
N LYS A 105 -10.42 5.81 -1.35
CA LYS A 105 -10.83 5.79 -2.77
C LYS A 105 -10.30 4.57 -3.51
N ASP A 106 -9.12 4.11 -3.13
CA ASP A 106 -8.37 3.15 -3.91
C ASP A 106 -8.21 1.85 -3.09
N TRP A 107 -8.90 0.80 -3.53
CA TRP A 107 -9.02 -0.45 -2.77
C TRP A 107 -7.69 -1.16 -2.52
N ASP A 108 -6.77 -1.15 -3.49
CA ASP A 108 -5.49 -1.88 -3.43
C ASP A 108 -4.33 -1.04 -2.87
N VAL A 109 -4.59 0.16 -2.34
CA VAL A 109 -3.56 1.06 -1.82
C VAL A 109 -2.84 0.49 -0.62
N THR A 110 -3.53 -0.24 0.24
CA THR A 110 -2.90 -0.93 1.37
C THR A 110 -1.89 -1.98 0.88
N ALA A 111 -2.22 -2.71 -0.19
CA ALA A 111 -1.31 -3.70 -0.78
C ALA A 111 -0.07 -3.00 -1.37
N LEU A 112 -0.26 -1.93 -2.15
CA LEU A 112 0.83 -1.15 -2.71
C LEU A 112 1.76 -0.59 -1.63
N GLN A 113 1.19 0.02 -0.59
CA GLN A 113 1.96 0.60 0.51
C GLN A 113 2.85 -0.45 1.17
N SER A 114 2.25 -1.58 1.57
CA SER A 114 2.97 -2.67 2.23
C SER A 114 4.03 -3.28 1.32
N LEU A 115 3.74 -3.43 0.03
CA LEU A 115 4.69 -3.94 -0.96
C LEU A 115 5.91 -3.02 -1.06
N VAL A 116 5.71 -1.73 -1.31
CA VAL A 116 6.82 -0.77 -1.49
C VAL A 116 7.66 -0.63 -0.23
N MET A 117 7.03 -0.62 0.95
CA MET A 117 7.75 -0.63 2.23
C MET A 117 8.60 -1.89 2.41
N THR A 118 8.06 -3.06 2.07
CA THR A 118 8.77 -4.34 2.19
C THR A 118 9.95 -4.40 1.23
N LEU A 119 9.76 -3.97 -0.02
CA LEU A 119 10.83 -3.91 -1.02
C LEU A 119 11.95 -2.95 -0.60
N LYS A 120 11.59 -1.74 -0.16
CA LYS A 120 12.58 -0.75 0.30
C LYS A 120 13.41 -1.31 1.46
N LYS A 121 12.76 -1.90 2.47
CA LYS A 121 13.45 -2.55 3.58
C LYS A 121 14.39 -3.67 3.12
N LYS A 122 13.94 -4.56 2.23
CA LYS A 122 14.74 -5.67 1.68
C LYS A 122 15.98 -5.17 0.92
N LEU A 123 15.86 -4.07 0.19
CA LEU A 123 16.96 -3.48 -0.58
C LEU A 123 17.95 -2.71 0.29
N ASP A 124 17.46 -2.01 1.31
CA ASP A 124 18.31 -1.33 2.30
C ASP A 124 19.17 -2.36 3.08
N GLU A 125 18.58 -3.50 3.45
CA GLU A 125 19.28 -4.62 4.11
C GLU A 125 20.33 -5.29 3.21
N ALA A 126 20.12 -5.35 1.89
CA ALA A 126 21.06 -5.95 0.95
C ALA A 126 22.28 -5.05 0.63
N THR A 127 22.22 -3.77 0.99
CA THR A 127 23.28 -2.77 0.72
C THR A 127 24.21 -2.57 1.92
N THR A 128 23.89 -3.17 3.08
CA THR A 128 24.69 -3.11 4.32
C THR A 128 25.57 -4.35 4.46
#